data_AF-A0A151CJI4-F1
#
_entry.id   AF-A0A151CJI4-F1
#
_cell.length_a   1.000
_cell.length_b   1.000
_cell.length_c   1.000
_cell.angle_alpha   90.00
_cell.angle_beta   90.00
_cell.angle_gamma   90.00
#
_symmetry.space_group_name_H-M   'P 1'
#
loop_
_entity.id
_entity.type
_entity.pdbx_description
1 polymer ?
#
loop_
_entity_poly.entity_id
_entity_poly.type
_entity_poly.pdbx_seq_one_letter_code
_entity_poly.pdbx_strand_id
1 'polypeptide(L)'
;MDKDKINGLINDLMQLKDELTVKANLGVAEAQDELKKLEPVFDDLKEKAGKIADVAGDSASELKAAAELGIDAKSSDEVDTALELAAEELKSAYGKIKNILS
;
A
#
# COMPACT_ATOMS: atom_id res chain seq x y z
N MET A 1 5.37 7.02 -12.61
CA MET A 1 4.45 7.86 -11.79
C MET A 1 5.25 8.81 -10.93
N ASP A 2 4.78 10.04 -10.75
CA ASP A 2 5.52 11.00 -9.94
C ASP A 2 5.50 10.63 -8.46
N LYS A 3 6.61 10.93 -7.77
CA LYS A 3 6.82 10.70 -6.32
C LYS A 3 5.63 11.14 -5.46
N ASP A 4 5.03 12.28 -5.79
CA ASP A 4 3.90 12.83 -5.04
C ASP A 4 2.66 11.93 -5.09
N LYS A 5 2.40 11.30 -6.23
CA LYS A 5 1.28 10.37 -6.36
C LYS A 5 1.54 9.09 -5.57
N ILE A 6 2.78 8.61 -5.52
CA ILE A 6 3.15 7.41 -4.74
C ILE A 6 2.98 7.70 -3.25
N ASN A 7 3.48 8.85 -2.80
CA ASN A 7 3.30 9.30 -1.42
C ASN A 7 1.82 9.50 -1.07
N GLY A 8 1.01 10.01 -2.01
CA GLY A 8 -0.43 10.13 -1.85
C GLY A 8 -1.11 8.79 -1.56
N LEU A 9 -0.83 7.76 -2.35
CA LEU A 9 -1.38 6.41 -2.14
C LEU A 9 -1.02 5.85 -0.76
N ILE A 10 0.24 5.99 -0.35
CA ILE A 10 0.70 5.48 0.95
C ILE A 10 0.05 6.27 2.10
N ASN A 11 -0.07 7.59 1.97
CA ASN A 11 -0.73 8.42 2.99
C ASN A 11 -2.22 8.08 3.15
N ASP A 12 -2.94 7.85 2.06
CA ASP A 12 -4.34 7.41 2.10
C ASP A 12 -4.48 6.09 2.89
N LEU A 13 -3.61 5.11 2.59
CA LEU A 13 -3.60 3.82 3.26
C LEU A 13 -3.23 3.95 4.75
N MET A 14 -2.27 4.80 5.08
CA MET A 14 -1.92 5.10 6.48
C MET A 14 -3.11 5.67 7.24
N GLN A 15 -3.78 6.68 6.68
CA GLN A 15 -4.95 7.29 7.33
C GLN A 15 -6.06 6.27 7.56
N LEU A 16 -6.31 5.40 6.57
CA LEU A 16 -7.31 4.35 6.70
C LEU A 16 -6.92 3.31 7.76
N LYS A 17 -5.66 2.87 7.79
CA LYS A 17 -5.13 1.98 8.84
C LYS A 17 -5.29 2.59 10.23
N ASP A 18 -4.95 3.87 10.39
CA ASP A 18 -5.03 4.57 11.67
C ASP A 18 -6.48 4.70 12.14
N GLU A 19 -7.42 5.08 11.25
CA GLU A 19 -8.86 5.12 11.56
C GLU A 19 -9.36 3.75 12.04
N LEU A 20 -9.03 2.68 11.31
CA LEU A 20 -9.46 1.33 11.65
C LEU A 20 -8.83 0.84 12.94
N THR A 21 -7.56 1.16 13.20
CA THR A 21 -6.86 0.80 14.44
C THR A 21 -7.54 1.44 15.65
N VAL A 22 -7.87 2.73 15.57
CA VAL A 22 -8.60 3.43 16.64
C VAL A 22 -9.94 2.76 16.90
N LYS A 23 -10.70 2.42 15.86
CA LYS A 23 -12.00 1.76 15.98
C LYS A 23 -11.89 0.33 16.52
N ALA A 24 -10.94 -0.45 16.04
CA ALA A 24 -10.74 -1.83 16.49
C ALA A 24 -10.32 -1.89 17.97
N ASN A 25 -9.58 -0.90 18.45
CA ASN A 25 -9.24 -0.74 19.86
C ASN A 25 -10.45 -0.46 20.77
N LEU A 26 -11.63 -0.14 20.22
CA LEU A 26 -12.88 0.00 20.97
C LEU A 26 -13.53 -1.36 21.32
N GLY A 27 -12.90 -2.49 20.99
CA GLY A 27 -13.26 -3.81 21.53
C GLY A 27 -13.70 -4.85 20.51
N VAL A 28 -13.40 -4.66 19.21
CA VAL A 28 -13.76 -5.63 18.17
C VAL A 28 -12.54 -6.50 17.85
N ALA A 29 -12.38 -7.60 18.60
CA ALA A 29 -11.23 -8.50 18.49
C ALA A 29 -11.03 -9.05 17.06
N GLU A 30 -12.11 -9.37 16.35
CA GLU A 30 -12.06 -9.84 14.96
C GLU A 30 -11.45 -8.79 14.02
N ALA A 31 -11.80 -7.51 14.19
CA ALA A 31 -11.23 -6.43 13.41
C ALA A 31 -9.75 -6.18 13.74
N GLN A 32 -9.34 -6.35 15.01
CA GLN A 32 -7.93 -6.27 15.40
C GLN A 32 -7.10 -7.40 14.76
N ASP A 33 -7.64 -8.62 14.73
CA ASP A 33 -6.95 -9.76 14.14
C ASP A 33 -6.84 -9.63 12.61
N GLU A 34 -7.90 -9.16 11.93
CA GLU A 34 -7.83 -8.85 10.50
C GLU A 34 -6.87 -7.70 10.19
N LEU A 35 -6.83 -6.63 11.01
CA LEU A 35 -5.85 -5.55 10.84
C LEU A 35 -4.41 -6.06 10.95
N LYS A 36 -4.11 -6.89 11.95
CA LYS A 36 -2.77 -7.47 12.14
C LYS A 36 -2.33 -8.32 10.95
N LYS A 37 -3.27 -9.00 10.27
CA LYS A 37 -2.95 -9.76 9.05
C LYS A 37 -2.56 -8.85 7.88
N LEU A 38 -3.08 -7.63 7.84
CA LEU A 38 -2.80 -6.67 6.76
C LEU A 38 -1.56 -5.80 7.03
N GLU A 39 -1.10 -5.67 8.28
CA GLU A 39 0.13 -4.94 8.61
C GLU A 39 1.35 -5.33 7.77
N PRO A 40 1.74 -6.61 7.64
CA PRO A 40 2.91 -6.98 6.85
C PRO A 40 2.74 -6.65 5.36
N VAL A 41 1.51 -6.72 4.83
CA VAL A 41 1.22 -6.38 3.43
C VAL A 41 1.34 -4.87 3.21
N PHE A 42 0.85 -4.08 4.17
CA PHE A 42 0.99 -2.63 4.13
C PHE A 42 2.45 -2.19 4.26
N ASP A 43 3.22 -2.80 5.16
CA ASP A 43 4.64 -2.48 5.35
C ASP A 43 5.47 -2.84 4.10
N ASP A 44 5.21 -4.00 3.49
CA ASP A 44 5.84 -4.40 2.22
C ASP A 44 5.52 -3.42 1.09
N LEU A 45 4.24 -3.03 0.93
CA LEU A 45 3.85 -2.04 -0.06
C LEU A 45 4.54 -0.69 0.20
N LYS A 46 4.58 -0.24 1.45
CA LYS A 46 5.22 1.02 1.84
C LYS A 46 6.71 1.03 1.52
N GLU A 47 7.42 -0.07 1.80
CA GLU A 47 8.83 -0.20 1.46
C GLU A 47 9.06 -0.14 -0.05
N LYS A 48 8.27 -0.92 -0.81
CA LYS A 48 8.37 -0.97 -2.28
C LYS A 48 8.07 0.39 -2.91
N ALA A 49 6.96 1.00 -2.50
CA ALA A 49 6.56 2.32 -2.93
C ALA A 49 7.62 3.38 -2.60
N GLY A 50 8.21 3.34 -1.40
CA GLY A 50 9.28 4.27 -1.00
C GLY A 50 10.52 4.18 -1.89
N LYS A 51 11.00 2.96 -2.16
CA LYS A 51 12.14 2.72 -3.06
C LYS A 51 11.88 3.20 -4.49
N ILE A 52 10.68 2.95 -5.02
CA ILE A 52 10.29 3.42 -6.36
C ILE A 52 10.13 4.95 -6.36
N ALA A 53 9.56 5.53 -5.31
CA ALA A 53 9.40 6.98 -5.15
C ALA A 53 10.73 7.74 -5.07
N ASP A 54 11.80 7.12 -4.58
CA ASP A 54 13.14 7.73 -4.52
C ASP A 54 13.82 7.79 -5.88
N VAL A 55 13.45 6.91 -6.81
CA VAL A 55 13.96 6.88 -8.19
C VAL A 55 12.93 7.37 -9.21
N ALA A 56 11.79 7.88 -8.73
CA ALA A 56 10.69 8.31 -9.58
C ALA A 56 11.11 9.43 -10.55
N GLY A 57 10.66 9.32 -11.80
CA GLY A 57 11.02 10.23 -12.90
C GLY A 57 12.16 9.72 -13.79
N ASP A 58 12.83 8.63 -13.41
CA ASP A 58 13.74 7.88 -14.28
C ASP A 58 13.22 6.46 -14.50
N SER A 59 12.59 6.23 -15.64
CA SER A 59 11.97 4.94 -15.98
C SER A 59 12.93 3.76 -15.93
N ALA A 60 14.21 3.94 -16.23
CA ALA A 60 15.18 2.84 -16.17
C ALA A 60 15.50 2.48 -14.70
N SER A 61 15.63 3.48 -13.85
CA SER A 61 15.85 3.30 -12.41
C SER A 61 14.62 2.74 -11.70
N GLU A 62 13.43 3.19 -12.07
CA GLU A 62 12.16 2.64 -11.56
C GLU A 62 12.01 1.15 -11.91
N LEU A 63 12.25 0.77 -13.16
CA LEU A 63 12.20 -0.64 -13.58
C LEU A 63 13.22 -1.50 -12.85
N LYS A 64 14.44 -0.98 -12.65
CA LYS A 64 15.47 -1.67 -11.88
C LYS A 64 15.05 -1.85 -10.42
N ALA A 65 14.55 -0.80 -9.77
CA ALA A 65 14.06 -0.86 -8.40
C ALA A 65 12.89 -1.84 -8.28
N ALA A 66 11.94 -1.81 -9.21
CA ALA A 66 10.83 -2.75 -9.29
C ALA A 66 11.31 -4.20 -9.40
N ALA A 67 12.28 -4.48 -10.29
CA ALA A 67 12.87 -5.80 -10.43
C ALA A 67 13.60 -6.27 -9.16
N GLU A 68 14.35 -5.40 -8.48
CA GLU A 68 14.99 -5.69 -7.18
C GLU A 68 13.96 -6.01 -6.09
N LEU A 69 12.74 -5.51 -6.24
CA LEU A 69 11.60 -5.74 -5.34
C LEU A 69 10.72 -6.93 -5.76
N GLY A 70 11.10 -7.65 -6.81
CA GLY A 70 10.35 -8.79 -7.35
C GLY A 70 9.09 -8.42 -8.11
N ILE A 71 8.95 -7.16 -8.54
CA ILE A 71 7.88 -6.70 -9.42
C ILE A 71 8.34 -6.93 -10.86
N ASP A 72 7.67 -7.86 -11.56
CA ASP A 72 7.91 -8.11 -12.98
C ASP A 72 7.14 -7.06 -13.81
N ALA A 73 7.81 -5.95 -14.11
CA ALA A 73 7.28 -4.87 -14.93
C ALA A 73 8.22 -4.60 -16.11
N LYS A 74 7.65 -4.31 -17.27
CA LYS A 74 8.36 -4.03 -18.53
C LYS A 74 8.37 -2.55 -18.89
N SER A 75 7.56 -1.74 -18.20
CA SER A 75 7.55 -0.29 -18.31
C SER A 75 7.33 0.38 -16.95
N SER A 76 7.68 1.67 -16.85
CA SER A 76 7.34 2.52 -15.70
C SER A 76 5.82 2.51 -15.43
N ASP A 77 5.00 2.57 -16.49
CA ASP A 77 3.54 2.47 -16.37
C ASP A 77 3.07 1.14 -15.75
N GLU A 78 3.76 0.03 -16.01
CA GLU A 78 3.45 -1.26 -15.38
C GLU A 78 3.85 -1.28 -13.90
N VAL A 79 4.95 -0.61 -13.52
CA VAL A 79 5.32 -0.41 -12.11
C VAL A 79 4.26 0.40 -11.37
N ASP A 80 3.81 1.49 -12.00
CA ASP A 80 2.75 2.35 -11.47
C ASP A 80 1.45 1.57 -11.26
N THR A 81 1.06 0.81 -12.28
CA THR A 81 -0.14 -0.04 -12.23
C THR A 81 -0.03 -1.09 -11.12
N ALA A 82 1.14 -1.71 -10.95
CA ALA A 82 1.36 -2.69 -9.87
C ALA A 82 1.21 -2.07 -8.49
N LEU A 83 1.76 -0.86 -8.28
CA LEU A 83 1.61 -0.12 -7.02
C LEU A 83 0.16 0.29 -6.77
N GLU A 84 -0.55 0.76 -7.79
CA GLU A 84 -1.96 1.12 -7.69
C GLU A 84 -2.85 -0.09 -7.34
N LEU A 85 -2.64 -1.22 -8.01
CA LEU A 85 -3.38 -2.45 -7.73
C LEU A 85 -3.15 -2.93 -6.30
N ALA A 86 -1.90 -2.97 -5.84
CA ALA A 86 -1.58 -3.35 -4.46
C ALA A 86 -2.22 -2.40 -3.44
N ALA A 87 -2.26 -1.10 -3.74
CA ALA A 87 -2.92 -0.12 -2.89
C ALA A 87 -4.46 -0.31 -2.86
N GLU A 88 -5.08 -0.57 -4.00
CA GLU A 88 -6.53 -0.85 -4.11
C GLU A 88 -6.92 -2.15 -3.38
N GLU A 89 -6.10 -3.19 -3.47
CA GLU A 89 -6.32 -4.44 -2.73
C GLU A 89 -6.32 -4.20 -1.21
N LEU A 90 -5.36 -3.42 -0.71
CA LEU A 90 -5.33 -3.01 0.69
C LEU A 90 -6.52 -2.13 1.08
N LYS A 91 -6.89 -1.15 0.25
CA LYS A 91 -8.10 -0.32 0.47
C LYS A 91 -9.36 -1.18 0.57
N SER A 92 -9.49 -2.18 -0.30
CA SER A 92 -10.60 -3.14 -0.29
C SER A 92 -10.61 -4.00 0.98
N ALA A 93 -9.45 -4.50 1.39
CA ALA A 93 -9.30 -5.29 2.62
C ALA A 93 -9.63 -4.46 3.87
N TYR A 94 -9.13 -3.24 3.96
CA TYR A 94 -9.49 -2.27 4.99
C TYR A 94 -10.98 -1.91 4.96
N GLY A 95 -11.60 -1.80 3.79
CA GLY A 95 -13.05 -1.60 3.64
C GLY A 95 -13.87 -2.74 4.24
N LYS A 96 -13.43 -3.99 4.13
CA LYS A 96 -14.08 -5.14 4.79
C LYS A 96 -14.00 -5.01 6.31
N ILE A 97 -12.85 -4.62 6.85
CA ILE A 97 -12.69 -4.39 8.29
C ILE A 97 -13.56 -3.24 8.76
N LYS A 98 -13.67 -2.16 7.97
CA LYS A 98 -14.58 -1.05 8.26
C LYS A 98 -16.03 -1.52 8.42
N ASN A 99 -16.47 -2.48 7.60
CA ASN A 99 -17.81 -3.05 7.71
C ASN A 99 -18.00 -3.92 8.96
N ILE A 100 -16.95 -4.59 9.44
CA ILE A 100 -16.97 -5.32 10.73
C ILE A 100 -17.09 -4.33 11.91
N LEU A 101 -16.52 -3.13 11.75
CA LEU A 101 -16.49 -2.07 12.76
C LEU A 101 -17.69 -1.10 12.71
N SER A 102 -18.59 -1.25 11.73
CA SER A 102 -19.78 -0.38 11.53
C SER A 102 -21.00 -0.96 12.23
#